data_AF-A0A2E6Z1Z7-F1
#
_entry.id   AF-A0A2E6Z1Z7-F1
#
_cell.length_a   1.000
_cell.length_b   1.000
_cell.length_c   1.000
_cell.angle_alpha   90.00
_cell.angle_beta   90.00
_cell.angle_gamma   90.00
#
_symmetry.space_group_name_H-M   'P 1'
#
loop_
_entity.id
_entity.type
_entity.pdbx_description
1 polymer ?
#
loop_
_entity_poly.entity_id
_entity_poly.type
_entity_poly.pdbx_seq_one_letter_code
_entity_poly.pdbx_strand_id
1 'polypeptide(L)'
;MNKLSLNKKITLFVFSFIGLFVVNSMYLYWQFFQFDLTTFFNNTIAIALFIEVFSLTILLSIYFKIYPIGKIKWYWLIIFSLLGSLLFALPFYYWLNTRENNKLK
;
A
#
# COMPACT_ATOMS: atom_id res chain seq x y z
N MET A 1 15.51 5.25 -23.21
CA MET A 1 14.67 4.57 -22.19
C MET A 1 13.74 3.59 -22.89
N ASN A 2 13.74 2.32 -22.49
CA ASN A 2 12.95 1.26 -23.15
C ASN A 2 11.44 1.50 -22.90
N LYS A 3 10.59 1.56 -23.93
CA LYS A 3 9.15 1.88 -23.82
C LYS A 3 8.42 0.97 -22.81
N LEU A 4 8.86 -0.29 -22.72
CA LEU A 4 8.36 -1.29 -21.79
C LEU A 4 8.63 -0.95 -20.31
N SER A 5 9.72 -0.26 -19.97
CA SER A 5 10.02 0.13 -18.59
C SER A 5 9.26 1.38 -18.15
N LEU A 6 8.89 2.25 -19.10
CA LEU A 6 8.06 3.42 -18.84
C LEU A 6 6.62 3.03 -18.52
N ASN A 7 6.03 2.12 -19.31
CA ASN A 7 4.66 1.63 -19.09
C ASN A 7 4.50 1.02 -17.69
N LYS A 8 5.46 0.20 -17.23
CA LYS A 8 5.44 -0.37 -15.87
C LYS A 8 5.41 0.70 -14.78
N LYS A 9 6.20 1.77 -14.93
CA LYS A 9 6.25 2.89 -13.96
C LYS A 9 4.93 3.65 -13.92
N ILE A 10 4.31 3.88 -15.09
CA ILE A 10 3.00 4.54 -15.19
C ILE A 10 1.94 3.66 -14.54
N THR A 11 1.92 2.35 -14.82
CA THR A 11 0.96 1.42 -14.21
C THR A 11 1.04 1.46 -12.68
N LEU A 12 2.24 1.37 -12.10
CA LEU A 12 2.43 1.47 -10.66
C LEU A 12 1.90 2.80 -10.10
N PHE A 13 2.20 3.91 -10.77
CA PHE A 13 1.73 5.21 -10.35
C PHE A 13 0.19 5.32 -10.40
N VAL A 14 -0.45 4.81 -11.46
CA VAL A 14 -1.91 4.78 -11.60
C VAL A 14 -2.56 3.97 -10.49
N PHE A 15 -2.08 2.75 -10.21
CA PHE A 15 -2.60 1.95 -9.10
C PHE A 15 -2.38 2.64 -7.74
N SER A 16 -1.24 3.31 -7.56
CA SER A 16 -0.97 4.10 -6.35
C SER A 16 -2.01 5.20 -6.18
N PHE A 17 -2.30 5.93 -7.26
CA PHE A 17 -3.28 7.01 -7.28
C PHE A 17 -4.69 6.51 -6.98
N ILE A 18 -5.11 5.40 -7.60
CA ILE A 18 -6.41 4.77 -7.33
C ILE A 18 -6.50 4.34 -5.86
N GLY A 19 -5.47 3.69 -5.33
CA GLY A 19 -5.43 3.25 -3.93
C GLY A 19 -5.55 4.41 -2.94
N LEU A 20 -4.97 5.57 -3.26
CA LEU A 20 -4.96 6.73 -2.37
C LEU A 20 -6.21 7.61 -2.48
N PHE A 21 -6.74 7.82 -3.68
CA PHE A 21 -7.85 8.76 -3.88
C PHE A 21 -9.21 8.09 -3.98
N VAL A 22 -9.27 6.85 -4.46
CA VAL A 22 -10.54 6.12 -4.60
C VAL A 22 -10.76 5.27 -3.37
N VAL A 23 -9.93 4.25 -3.16
CA VAL A 23 -10.13 3.26 -2.09
C VAL A 23 -10.02 3.89 -0.71
N ASN A 24 -8.99 4.70 -0.46
CA ASN A 24 -8.82 5.35 0.83
C ASN A 24 -9.95 6.35 1.13
N SER A 25 -10.42 7.13 0.15
CA SER A 25 -11.53 8.06 0.37
C SER A 25 -12.83 7.35 0.70
N MET A 26 -13.10 6.20 0.05
CA MET A 26 -14.24 5.35 0.40
C MET A 26 -14.12 4.81 1.83
N TYR A 27 -12.93 4.35 2.22
CA TYR A 27 -12.66 3.90 3.58
C TYR A 27 -12.85 5.03 4.61
N LEU A 28 -12.28 6.22 4.37
CA LEU A 28 -12.40 7.37 5.27
C LEU A 28 -13.85 7.82 5.40
N TYR A 29 -14.59 7.89 4.30
CA TYR A 29 -16.02 8.22 4.34
C TYR A 29 -16.79 7.21 5.20
N TRP A 30 -16.59 5.91 4.96
CA TRP A 30 -17.23 4.88 5.78
C TRP A 30 -16.82 4.98 7.25
N GLN A 31 -15.53 5.17 7.53
CA GLN A 31 -14.98 5.26 8.89
C GLN A 31 -15.56 6.44 9.70
N PHE A 32 -15.77 7.60 9.06
CA PHE A 32 -16.26 8.79 9.76
C PHE A 32 -17.78 8.91 9.83
N PHE A 33 -18.51 8.34 8.86
CA PHE A 33 -19.96 8.55 8.74
C PHE A 33 -20.80 7.30 9.00
N GLN A 34 -20.23 6.09 8.90
CA GLN A 34 -20.99 4.84 8.91
C GLN A 34 -20.45 3.78 9.88
N PHE A 35 -19.22 3.94 10.37
CA PHE A 35 -18.59 2.96 11.24
C PHE A 35 -19.22 2.93 12.64
N ASP A 36 -19.56 1.73 13.10
CA ASP A 36 -19.96 1.45 14.47
C ASP A 36 -19.15 0.28 15.03
N LEU A 37 -18.53 0.50 16.20
CA LEU A 37 -17.67 -0.48 16.86
C LEU A 37 -18.43 -1.75 17.26
N THR A 38 -19.68 -1.60 17.73
CA THR A 38 -20.49 -2.73 18.19
C THR A 38 -20.80 -3.67 17.03
N THR A 39 -21.21 -3.10 15.90
CA THR A 39 -21.50 -3.83 14.66
C THR A 39 -20.25 -4.50 14.11
N PHE A 40 -19.08 -3.83 14.18
CA PHE A 40 -17.81 -4.41 13.76
C PHE A 40 -17.44 -5.66 14.57
N PHE A 41 -17.47 -5.58 15.91
CA PHE A 41 -17.10 -6.71 16.77
C PHE A 41 -18.07 -7.89 16.71
N ASN A 42 -19.32 -7.65 16.30
CA ASN A 42 -20.30 -8.70 16.06
C ASN A 42 -20.20 -9.33 14.65
N ASN A 43 -19.34 -8.80 13.78
CA ASN A 43 -19.17 -9.27 12.41
C ASN A 43 -17.84 -10.02 12.25
N THR A 44 -17.92 -11.36 12.20
CA THR A 44 -16.74 -12.23 12.06
C THR A 44 -15.94 -11.98 10.79
N ILE A 45 -16.59 -11.64 9.67
CA ILE A 45 -15.92 -11.35 8.39
C ILE A 45 -15.11 -10.07 8.50
N ALA A 46 -15.68 -9.03 9.12
CA ALA A 46 -15.00 -7.76 9.32
C ALA A 46 -13.73 -7.93 10.17
N ILE A 47 -13.84 -8.70 11.26
CA ILE A 47 -12.69 -9.02 12.13
C ILE A 47 -11.62 -9.81 11.36
N ALA A 48 -12.02 -10.84 10.60
CA ALA A 48 -11.07 -11.66 9.83
C ALA A 48 -10.30 -10.81 8.81
N LEU A 49 -11.00 -9.99 8.01
CA LEU A 49 -10.37 -9.11 7.02
C LEU A 49 -9.48 -8.04 7.67
N PHE A 50 -9.89 -7.51 8.84
CA PHE A 50 -9.07 -6.56 9.60
C PHE A 50 -7.74 -7.21 10.02
N ILE A 51 -7.79 -8.37 10.66
CA ILE A 51 -6.59 -9.13 11.06
C ILE A 51 -5.72 -9.46 9.84
N GLU A 52 -6.34 -9.87 8.74
CA GLU A 52 -5.63 -10.22 7.50
C GLU A 52 -4.86 -9.03 6.93
N VAL A 53 -5.46 -7.84 6.85
CA VAL A 53 -4.80 -6.63 6.33
C VAL A 53 -3.56 -6.26 7.17
N PHE A 54 -3.66 -6.31 8.50
CA PHE A 54 -2.49 -6.05 9.36
C PHE A 54 -1.42 -7.14 9.20
N SER A 55 -1.85 -8.41 9.16
CA SER A 55 -0.95 -9.56 9.01
C SER A 55 -0.18 -9.51 7.68
N LEU A 56 -0.88 -9.20 6.58
CA LEU A 56 -0.28 -9.04 5.25
C LEU A 56 0.66 -7.83 5.20
N THR A 57 0.29 -6.70 5.81
CA THR A 57 1.16 -5.52 5.87
C THR A 57 2.47 -5.83 6.59
N ILE A 58 2.40 -6.54 7.72
CA ILE A 58 3.57 -6.98 8.48
C ILE A 58 4.39 -7.98 7.67
N LEU A 59 3.75 -9.01 7.11
CA LEU A 59 4.41 -10.04 6.31
C LEU A 59 5.18 -9.45 5.13
N LEU A 60 4.55 -8.55 4.37
CA LEU A 60 5.19 -7.85 3.25
C LEU A 60 6.33 -6.94 3.72
N SER A 61 6.17 -6.28 4.86
CA SER A 61 7.23 -5.45 5.45
C SER A 61 8.44 -6.28 5.88
N ILE A 62 8.22 -7.47 6.46
CA ILE A 62 9.28 -8.42 6.79
C ILE A 62 9.94 -8.94 5.51
N TYR A 63 9.15 -9.27 4.49
CA TYR A 63 9.67 -9.70 3.20
C TYR A 63 10.63 -8.66 2.60
N PHE A 64 10.26 -7.38 2.57
CA PHE A 64 11.14 -6.31 2.08
C PHE A 64 12.28 -5.93 3.03
N LYS A 65 12.20 -6.30 4.32
CA LYS A 65 13.34 -6.23 5.23
C LYS A 65 14.42 -7.24 4.84
N ILE A 66 14.01 -8.46 4.45
CA ILE A 66 14.92 -9.53 4.01
C ILE A 66 15.42 -9.27 2.59
N TYR A 67 14.54 -8.81 1.70
CA TYR A 67 14.80 -8.57 0.28
C TYR A 67 14.57 -7.08 -0.07
N PRO A 68 15.51 -6.18 0.28
CA PRO A 68 15.36 -4.76 0.00
C PRO A 68 15.42 -4.48 -1.50
N ILE A 69 14.47 -3.69 -2.02
CA ILE A 69 14.41 -3.32 -3.44
C ILE A 69 15.37 -2.16 -3.76
N GLY A 70 15.56 -1.24 -2.81
CA GLY A 70 16.34 -0.02 -3.00
C GLY A 70 16.64 0.67 -1.67
N LYS A 71 16.91 1.99 -1.72
CA LYS A 71 17.34 2.77 -0.55
C LYS A 71 16.22 3.04 0.46
N ILE A 72 14.95 3.00 0.04
CA ILE A 72 13.84 3.29 0.93
C ILE A 72 13.58 2.06 1.81
N LYS A 73 13.82 2.23 3.11
CA LYS A 73 13.72 1.16 4.10
C LYS A 73 12.30 0.58 4.21
N TRP A 74 12.21 -0.71 4.56
CA TRP A 74 10.98 -1.49 4.63
C TRP A 74 9.86 -0.87 5.49
N TYR A 75 10.20 -0.19 6.59
CA TYR A 75 9.20 0.40 7.50
C TYR A 75 8.37 1.51 6.83
N TRP A 76 8.86 2.09 5.73
CA TRP A 76 8.07 3.05 4.95
C TRP A 76 6.85 2.42 4.31
N LEU A 77 6.87 1.10 4.01
CA LEU A 77 5.67 0.40 3.53
C LEU A 77 4.54 0.48 4.56
N ILE A 78 4.86 0.30 5.85
CA ILE A 78 3.90 0.40 6.96
C ILE A 78 3.35 1.82 7.02
N ILE A 79 4.24 2.83 7.01
CA ILE A 79 3.84 4.24 7.06
C ILE A 79 2.89 4.59 5.90
N PHE A 80 3.24 4.20 4.67
CA PHE A 80 2.37 4.46 3.52
C PHE A 80 1.05 3.68 3.58
N SER A 81 1.04 2.48 4.15
CA SER A 81 -0.19 1.68 4.31
C SER A 81 -1.12 2.30 5.34
N LEU A 82 -0.59 2.92 6.39
CA LEU A 82 -1.39 3.64 7.40
C LEU A 82 -1.92 4.99 6.89
N LEU A 83 -1.15 5.69 6.05
CA LEU A 83 -1.60 6.95 5.43
C LEU A 83 -2.67 6.73 4.34
N GLY A 84 -2.80 5.51 3.83
CA GLY A 84 -3.76 5.20 2.79
C GLY A 84 -4.19 3.74 2.84
N SER A 85 -3.90 3.00 1.78
CA SER A 85 -4.22 1.58 1.67
C SER A 85 -3.00 0.80 1.18
N LEU A 86 -3.01 -0.53 1.32
CA LEU A 86 -1.98 -1.38 0.70
C LEU A 86 -1.93 -1.22 -0.83
N LEU A 87 -3.08 -0.97 -1.48
CA LEU A 87 -3.16 -0.70 -2.92
C LEU A 87 -2.43 0.60 -3.31
N PHE A 88 -2.38 1.58 -2.40
CA PHE A 88 -1.53 2.75 -2.56
C PHE A 88 -0.07 2.41 -2.24
N ALA A 89 0.17 1.86 -1.05
CA ALA A 89 1.47 1.75 -0.44
C ALA A 89 2.43 0.86 -1.22
N LEU A 90 1.99 -0.31 -1.69
CA LEU A 90 2.84 -1.27 -2.41
C LEU A 90 3.39 -0.72 -3.73
N PRO A 91 2.55 -0.30 -4.70
CA PRO A 91 3.06 0.22 -5.96
C PRO A 91 3.83 1.53 -5.78
N PHE A 92 3.45 2.37 -4.82
CA PHE A 92 4.17 3.60 -4.52
C PHE A 92 5.56 3.31 -3.93
N TYR A 93 5.64 2.42 -2.93
CA TYR A 93 6.90 1.97 -2.34
C TYR A 93 7.84 1.36 -3.38
N TYR A 94 7.30 0.52 -4.28
CA TYR A 94 8.08 -0.08 -5.36
C TYR A 94 8.57 0.98 -6.36
N TRP A 95 7.70 1.90 -6.77
CA TRP A 95 8.05 3.00 -7.67
C TRP A 95 9.14 3.91 -7.08
N LEU A 96 9.04 4.24 -5.78
CA LEU A 96 10.04 5.04 -5.06
C LEU A 96 11.42 4.37 -5.03
N ASN A 97 11.48 3.06 -4.83
CA ASN A 97 12.76 2.33 -4.80
C ASN A 97 13.38 2.13 -6.18
N THR A 98 12.57 2.02 -7.23
CA THR A 98 13.04 1.73 -8.59
C THR A 98 13.31 2.96 -9.45
N ARG A 99 12.80 4.15 -9.05
CA ARG A 99 13.10 5.42 -9.75
C ARG A 99 14.56 5.86 -9.59
N GLU A 100 15.19 5.57 -8.45
CA GLU A 100 16.57 6.02 -8.14
C GLU A 100 17.66 5.17 -8.79
N ASN A 101 17.45 3.87 -8.96
CA ASN A 101 18.41 2.99 -9.64
C ASN A 101 18.70 3.37 -11.10
N ASN A 102 17.91 4.28 -11.70
CA ASN A 102 18.12 4.81 -13.04
C ASN A 102 18.91 6.13 -13.08
N LYS A 103 19.25 6.74 -11.94
CA LYS A 103 20.01 8.01 -11.89
C LYS A 103 21.54 7.81 -11.75
N LEU A 104 21.99 6.57 -11.58
CA LEU A 104 23.41 6.21 -11.39
C LEU A 104 23.92 5.27 -12.50
N LYS A 105 23.20 5.17 -13.62
CA LYS A 105 23.68 4.55 -14.88
C LYS A 105 23.70 5.62 -15.97
#